data_AF-A0A942QZV3-F1
#
_entry.id   AF-A0A942QZV3-F1
#
_cell.length_a   1.000
_cell.length_b   1.000
_cell.length_c   1.000
_cell.angle_alpha   90.00
_cell.angle_beta   90.00
_cell.angle_gamma   90.00
#
_symmetry.space_group_name_H-M   'P 1'
#
loop_
_entity.id
_entity.type
_entity.pdbx_description
1 polymer ?
#
loop_
_entity_poly.entity_id
_entity_poly.type
_entity_poly.pdbx_seq_one_letter_code
_entity_poly.pdbx_strand_id
1 'polypeptide(L)'
;MNVGAASPFQNAELDMLHRSGIKRMRTHFVTANDAVILLKTLSKGRHLAVLPRLPVILLRDEYPMVEIRPPAGTARRDLFIWSRSPLAHEHALEAMREILKETLQKLTRVDAASERALAISQLPRQ
;
A
#
# COMPACT_ATOMS: atom_id res chain seq x y z
N MET A 1 -12.94 14.22 -21.58
CA MET A 1 -11.52 13.96 -21.88
C MET A 1 -10.87 13.54 -20.57
N ASN A 2 -10.74 12.23 -20.32
CA ASN A 2 -10.26 11.70 -19.04
C ASN A 2 -8.73 11.55 -19.12
N VAL A 3 -8.01 12.63 -18.83
CA VAL A 3 -6.55 12.60 -18.70
C VAL A 3 -6.21 12.10 -17.29
N GLY A 4 -6.68 10.90 -16.97
CA GLY A 4 -6.08 10.09 -15.93
C GLY A 4 -5.13 9.17 -16.67
N ALA A 5 -3.87 9.55 -16.81
CA ALA A 5 -2.84 8.56 -17.12
C ALA A 5 -2.98 7.49 -16.03
N ALA A 6 -3.62 6.37 -16.38
CA ALA A 6 -3.65 5.20 -15.53
C ALA A 6 -2.18 4.87 -15.34
N SER A 7 -1.67 5.24 -14.17
CA SER A 7 -0.29 4.97 -13.87
C SER A 7 -0.08 3.46 -14.06
N PRO A 8 1.03 2.97 -14.61
CA PRO A 8 1.26 1.51 -14.75
C PRO A 8 1.07 0.76 -13.43
N PHE A 9 1.15 1.52 -12.34
CA PHE A 9 0.80 1.29 -10.95
C PHE A 9 -0.69 1.21 -10.57
N GLN A 10 -1.64 1.19 -11.49
CA GLN A 10 -3.07 1.07 -11.16
C GLN A 10 -3.69 -0.22 -11.70
N ASN A 11 -3.03 -0.87 -12.66
CA ASN A 11 -3.57 -2.05 -13.32
C ASN A 11 -3.65 -3.26 -12.35
N ALA A 12 -2.64 -3.45 -11.51
CA ALA A 12 -2.60 -4.57 -10.57
C ALA A 12 -3.73 -4.51 -9.52
N GLU A 13 -4.04 -3.31 -9.02
CA GLU A 13 -5.10 -3.06 -8.07
C GLU A 13 -6.48 -3.24 -8.71
N LEU A 14 -6.67 -2.72 -9.93
CA LEU A 14 -7.90 -2.92 -10.69
C LEU A 14 -8.15 -4.40 -10.98
N ASP A 15 -7.13 -5.14 -11.40
CA ASP A 15 -7.23 -6.58 -11.66
C ASP A 15 -7.54 -7.38 -10.38
N MET A 16 -6.95 -7.00 -9.24
CA MET A 16 -7.28 -7.58 -7.93
C MET A 16 -8.75 -7.32 -7.56
N LEU A 17 -9.24 -6.10 -7.74
CA LEU A 17 -10.64 -5.75 -7.45
C LEU A 17 -11.61 -6.48 -8.38
N HIS A 18 -11.29 -6.56 -9.68
CA HIS A 18 -12.08 -7.32 -10.66
C HIS A 18 -12.19 -8.81 -10.28
N ARG A 19 -11.08 -9.45 -9.92
CA ARG A 19 -11.06 -10.85 -9.44
C ARG A 19 -11.81 -11.03 -8.12
N SER A 20 -11.92 -9.96 -7.33
CA SER A 20 -12.72 -9.91 -6.09
C SER A 20 -14.21 -9.62 -6.34
N GLY A 21 -14.65 -9.53 -7.61
CA GLY A 21 -16.04 -9.30 -7.99
C GLY A 21 -16.46 -7.83 -8.09
N ILE A 22 -15.54 -6.89 -7.83
CA ILE A 22 -15.82 -5.45 -7.89
C ILE A 22 -15.60 -4.98 -9.33
N LYS A 23 -16.67 -4.95 -10.13
CA LYS A 23 -16.62 -4.66 -11.58
C LYS A 23 -16.85 -3.19 -11.95
N ARG A 24 -17.38 -2.38 -11.04
CA ARG A 24 -17.66 -0.96 -11.27
C ARG A 24 -17.18 -0.14 -10.09
N MET A 25 -16.05 0.54 -10.26
CA MET A 25 -15.58 1.54 -9.31
C MET A 25 -16.21 2.88 -9.65
N ARG A 26 -16.95 3.44 -8.70
CA ARG A 26 -17.38 4.84 -8.77
C ARG A 26 -16.39 5.68 -7.98
N THR A 27 -15.39 6.23 -8.66
CA THR A 27 -14.40 7.09 -8.01
C THR A 27 -15.07 8.42 -7.68
N HIS A 28 -15.40 8.62 -6.40
CA HIS A 28 -16.05 9.83 -5.90
C HIS A 28 -15.08 10.96 -5.59
N PHE A 29 -13.80 10.63 -5.41
CA PHE A 29 -12.79 11.57 -4.98
C PHE A 29 -11.43 11.14 -5.54
N VAL A 30 -10.68 12.10 -6.06
CA VAL A 30 -9.31 11.90 -6.56
C VAL A 30 -8.43 12.91 -5.85
N THR A 31 -7.49 12.42 -5.04
CA THR A 31 -6.38 13.23 -4.54
C THR A 31 -5.19 12.99 -5.45
N ALA A 32 -4.74 14.02 -6.14
CA ALA A 32 -3.42 14.00 -6.76
C ALA A 32 -2.41 14.49 -5.72
N ASN A 33 -1.35 13.72 -5.49
CA ASN A 33 -0.13 14.12 -4.76
C ASN A 33 -0.27 14.49 -3.27
N ASP A 34 -1.43 14.28 -2.62
CA ASP A 34 -1.58 14.51 -1.18
C ASP A 34 -2.20 13.29 -0.48
N ALA A 35 -1.33 12.49 0.15
CA ALA A 35 -1.74 11.33 0.94
C ALA A 35 -2.43 11.73 2.26
N VAL A 36 -2.11 12.89 2.82
CA VAL A 36 -2.69 13.35 4.09
C VAL A 36 -4.17 13.70 3.91
N ILE A 37 -4.52 14.41 2.83
CA ILE A 37 -5.92 14.72 2.51
C ILE A 37 -6.71 13.42 2.28
N LEU A 38 -6.12 12.45 1.57
CA LEU A 38 -6.73 11.15 1.33
C LEU A 38 -7.03 10.43 2.64
N LEU A 39 -6.03 10.27 3.50
CA LEU A 39 -6.18 9.58 4.80
C LEU A 39 -7.19 10.31 5.69
N LYS A 40 -7.12 11.64 5.82
CA LYS A 40 -8.13 12.43 6.57
C LYS A 40 -9.55 12.24 6.04
N THR A 41 -9.71 12.08 4.72
CA THR A 41 -11.01 11.86 4.09
C THR A 41 -11.53 10.45 4.37
N LEU A 42 -10.66 9.45 4.29
CA LEU A 42 -10.97 8.04 4.58
C LEU A 42 -11.33 7.83 6.06
N SER A 43 -10.63 8.50 7.00
CA SER A 43 -10.91 8.42 8.44
C SER A 43 -12.31 8.89 8.83
N LYS A 44 -13.03 9.58 7.94
CA LYS A 44 -14.45 9.96 8.14
C LYS A 44 -15.42 8.79 7.90
N GLY A 45 -14.95 7.63 7.45
CA GLY A 45 -15.74 6.40 7.32
C GLY A 45 -16.73 6.33 6.15
N ARG A 46 -16.68 7.29 5.21
CA ARG A 46 -17.62 7.37 4.08
C ARG A 46 -17.07 6.85 2.75
N HIS A 47 -15.78 6.52 2.71
CA HIS A 47 -15.07 6.17 1.50
C HIS A 47 -14.15 4.98 1.75
N LEU A 48 -13.89 4.22 0.69
CA LEU A 48 -12.93 3.12 0.67
C LEU A 48 -11.86 3.42 -0.38
N ALA A 49 -10.64 2.99 -0.12
CA ALA A 49 -9.54 3.07 -1.06
C ALA A 49 -8.69 1.81 -0.99
N VAL A 50 -8.10 1.43 -2.12
CA VAL A 50 -7.00 0.47 -2.15
C VAL A 50 -5.72 1.24 -1.88
N LEU A 51 -4.99 0.86 -0.83
CA LEU A 51 -3.78 1.55 -0.38
C LEU A 51 -2.63 0.57 -0.22
N PRO A 52 -1.36 1.00 -0.44
CA PRO A 52 -0.20 0.22 -0.08
C PRO A 52 -0.17 0.01 1.44
N ARG A 53 -0.02 -1.24 1.86
CA ARG A 53 -0.13 -1.64 3.28
C ARG A 53 0.92 -0.97 4.16
N LEU A 54 2.19 -0.99 3.77
CA LEU A 54 3.29 -0.49 4.59
C LEU A 54 3.13 1.00 4.98
N PRO A 55 2.89 1.95 4.05
CA PRO A 55 2.61 3.34 4.40
C PRO A 55 1.42 3.54 5.36
N VAL A 56 0.33 2.78 5.19
CA VAL A 56 -0.84 2.89 6.05
C VAL A 56 -0.54 2.44 7.47
N ILE A 57 0.28 1.40 7.63
CA ILE A 57 0.65 0.87 8.95
C ILE A 57 1.54 1.84 9.71
N LEU A 58 2.52 2.44 9.02
CA LEU A 58 3.40 3.45 9.63
C LEU A 58 2.63 4.69 10.13
N LEU A 59 1.44 4.94 9.58
CA LEU A 59 0.60 6.10 9.88
C LEU A 59 -0.66 5.74 10.67
N ARG A 60 -0.81 4.48 11.12
CA ARG A 60 -2.05 3.98 11.73
C ARG A 60 -2.42 4.72 13.02
N ASP A 61 -1.43 5.13 13.81
CA ASP A 61 -1.65 5.83 15.07
C ASP A 61 -2.22 7.24 14.86
N GLU A 62 -1.87 7.88 13.74
CA GLU A 62 -2.38 9.21 13.36
C GLU A 62 -3.71 9.12 12.60
N TYR A 63 -3.87 8.08 11.78
CA TYR A 63 -5.03 7.87 10.92
C TYR A 63 -5.57 6.45 11.15
N PRO A 64 -6.49 6.26 12.12
CA PRO A 64 -7.05 4.94 12.39
C PRO A 64 -7.84 4.46 11.16
N MET A 65 -7.45 3.30 10.64
CA MET A 65 -8.02 2.67 9.45
C MET A 65 -8.35 1.21 9.72
N VAL A 66 -9.45 0.75 9.12
CA VAL A 66 -9.82 -0.67 9.08
C VAL A 66 -9.38 -1.25 7.74
N GLU A 67 -8.60 -2.33 7.78
CA GLU A 67 -8.24 -3.09 6.59
C GLU A 67 -9.36 -4.08 6.25
N ILE A 68 -9.83 -4.04 5.01
CA ILE A 68 -10.80 -5.01 4.47
C ILE A 68 -10.03 -5.93 3.53
N ARG A 69 -9.98 -7.23 3.85
CA ARG A 69 -9.31 -8.20 3.00
C ARG A 69 -10.19 -8.55 1.79
N PRO A 70 -9.73 -8.29 0.55
CA PRO A 70 -10.47 -8.68 -0.63
C PRO A 70 -10.50 -10.23 -0.78
N PRO A 71 -11.61 -10.82 -1.27
CA PRO A 71 -11.72 -12.27 -1.47
C PRO A 71 -10.62 -12.90 -2.33
N ALA A 72 -10.12 -12.19 -3.35
CA ALA A 72 -9.05 -12.68 -4.22
C ALA A 72 -7.64 -12.52 -3.63
N GLY A 73 -7.52 -12.05 -2.39
CA GLY A 73 -6.24 -11.72 -1.76
C GLY A 73 -5.66 -10.40 -2.24
N THR A 74 -4.48 -10.05 -1.72
CA THR A 74 -3.82 -8.76 -1.99
C THR A 74 -3.07 -8.76 -3.32
N ALA A 75 -2.96 -7.58 -3.94
CA ALA A 75 -2.07 -7.38 -5.09
C ALA A 75 -0.61 -7.21 -4.62
N ARG A 76 0.33 -7.82 -5.35
CA ARG A 76 1.76 -7.55 -5.17
C ARG A 76 2.11 -6.24 -5.86
N ARG A 77 2.89 -5.40 -5.16
CA ARG A 77 3.41 -4.15 -5.70
C ARG A 77 4.93 -4.17 -5.66
N ASP A 78 5.54 -4.32 -6.82
CA ASP A 78 7.00 -4.25 -6.95
C ASP A 78 7.49 -2.81 -6.90
N LEU A 79 8.61 -2.61 -6.21
CA LEU A 79 9.32 -1.33 -6.12
C LEU A 79 10.57 -1.41 -7.00
N PHE A 80 10.75 -0.40 -7.84
CA PHE A 80 11.86 -0.34 -8.78
C PHE A 80 12.71 0.89 -8.50
N ILE A 81 14.03 0.72 -8.56
CA ILE A 81 14.98 1.83 -8.60
C ILE A 81 15.28 2.10 -10.06
N TRP A 82 14.84 3.26 -10.56
CA TRP A 82 15.16 3.69 -11.92
C TRP A 82 16.43 4.53 -11.89
N SER A 83 17.47 4.09 -12.60
CA SER A 83 18.71 4.83 -12.80
C SER A 83 19.04 4.94 -14.29
N ARG A 84 19.94 5.87 -14.63
CA ARG A 84 20.52 5.91 -15.99
C ARG A 84 21.50 4.74 -16.12
N SER A 85 21.56 4.13 -17.31
CA SER A 85 22.43 2.96 -17.56
C SER A 85 23.88 3.10 -17.07
N PRO A 86 24.57 4.26 -17.22
CA PRO A 86 25.94 4.41 -16.71
C PRO A 86 26.05 4.25 -15.19
N LEU A 87 24.99 4.57 -14.45
CA LEU A 87 24.96 4.50 -13.00
C LEU A 87 24.59 3.11 -12.46
N ALA A 88 24.17 2.18 -13.33
CA ALA A 88 23.62 0.89 -12.92
C ALA A 88 24.62 0.01 -12.15
N HIS A 89 25.92 0.21 -12.38
CA HIS A 89 27.00 -0.56 -11.75
C HIS A 89 27.82 0.26 -10.76
N GLU A 90 27.38 1.47 -10.44
CA GLU A 90 28.05 2.31 -9.45
C GLU A 90 27.85 1.71 -8.06
N HIS A 91 28.94 1.56 -7.31
CA HIS A 91 28.93 0.99 -5.96
C HIS A 91 27.95 1.71 -5.03
N ALA A 92 27.77 3.03 -5.22
CA ALA A 92 26.81 3.82 -4.46
C ALA A 92 25.35 3.40 -4.71
N LEU A 93 24.99 3.08 -5.95
CA LEU A 93 23.63 2.65 -6.30
C LEU A 93 23.35 1.26 -5.72
N GLU A 94 24.32 0.36 -5.80
CA GLU A 94 24.25 -0.98 -5.23
C GLU A 94 24.09 -0.94 -3.71
N ALA A 95 24.92 -0.14 -3.02
CA ALA A 95 24.83 0.07 -1.58
C ALA A 95 23.47 0.65 -1.18
N MET A 96 22.97 1.65 -1.91
CA MET A 96 21.65 2.22 -1.67
C MET A 96 20.54 1.16 -1.82
N ARG A 97 20.62 0.30 -2.84
CA ARG A 97 19.63 -0.77 -3.06
C ARG A 97 19.59 -1.73 -1.88
N GLU A 98 20.74 -2.19 -1.40
CA GLU A 98 20.78 -3.14 -0.27
C GLU A 98 20.30 -2.48 1.03
N ILE A 99 20.70 -1.24 1.32
CA ILE A 99 20.20 -0.48 2.47
C ILE A 99 18.67 -0.32 2.41
N LEU A 100 18.13 0.03 1.24
CA LEU A 100 16.69 0.19 1.05
C LEU A 100 15.97 -1.14 1.29
N LYS A 101 16.48 -2.23 0.71
CA LYS A 101 15.92 -3.57 0.85
C LYS A 101 15.91 -4.04 2.30
N GLU A 102 17.03 -3.89 3.01
CA GLU A 102 17.12 -4.22 4.44
C GLU A 102 16.15 -3.39 5.27
N THR A 103 16.06 -2.08 4.99
CA THR A 103 15.16 -1.18 5.71
C THR A 103 13.70 -1.59 5.52
N LEU A 104 13.28 -1.86 4.28
CA LEU A 104 11.93 -2.34 3.99
C LEU A 104 11.64 -3.72 4.60
N GLN A 105 12.62 -4.62 4.65
CA GLN A 105 12.48 -5.91 5.32
C GLN A 105 12.32 -5.77 6.84
N LYS A 106 13.08 -4.88 7.47
CA LYS A 106 12.93 -4.58 8.90
C LYS A 106 11.53 -4.04 9.19
N LEU A 107 11.06 -3.08 8.40
CA LEU A 107 9.73 -2.47 8.58
C LEU A 107 8.58 -3.46 8.36
N THR A 108 8.69 -4.37 7.39
CA THR A 108 7.67 -5.41 7.14
C THR A 108 7.67 -6.52 8.19
N ARG A 109 8.81 -6.81 8.84
CA ARG A 109 8.87 -7.76 9.97
C ARG A 109 8.23 -7.23 11.25
N VAL A 110 8.39 -5.93 11.53
CA VAL A 110 7.72 -5.26 12.66
C VAL A 110 6.20 -5.37 12.51
N ASP A 111 5.69 -5.18 11.29
CA ASP A 111 4.27 -5.36 10.97
C ASP A 111 3.79 -6.80 11.24
N ALA A 112 4.49 -7.83 10.75
CA ALA A 112 4.10 -9.22 10.98
C ALA A 112 4.07 -9.62 12.47
N ALA A 113 4.91 -9.01 13.30
CA ALA A 113 4.89 -9.22 14.75
C ALA A 113 3.71 -8.52 15.42
N SER A 114 3.38 -7.29 15.01
CA SER A 114 2.22 -6.53 15.50
C SER A 114 0.89 -7.16 15.10
N GLU A 115 0.76 -7.72 13.88
CA GLU A 115 -0.42 -8.46 13.46
C GLU A 115 -0.67 -9.73 14.29
N ARG A 116 0.40 -10.46 14.64
CA ARG A 116 0.30 -11.64 15.51
C ARG A 116 -0.16 -11.25 16.92
N ALA A 117 0.35 -10.14 17.46
CA ALA A 117 -0.08 -9.63 18.76
C ALA A 117 -1.56 -9.19 18.76
N LEU A 118 -2.02 -8.50 17.70
CA LEU A 118 -3.42 -8.11 17.56
C LEU A 118 -4.35 -9.31 17.41
N ALA A 119 -3.99 -10.30 16.59
CA ALA A 119 -4.77 -11.52 16.41
C ALA A 119 -4.93 -12.33 17.71
N ILE A 120 -3.90 -12.35 18.56
CA ILE A 120 -3.96 -12.99 19.88
C ILE A 120 -4.88 -12.23 20.84
N SER A 121 -4.92 -10.89 20.76
CA SER A 121 -5.78 -10.05 21.61
C SER A 121 -7.28 -10.11 21.26
N GLN A 122 -7.63 -10.58 20.06
CA GLN A 122 -9.01 -10.70 19.58
C GLN A 122 -9.59 -12.13 19.72
N LEU A 123 -8.83 -13.08 20.29
CA LEU A 123 -9.37 -14.40 20.65
C LEU A 123 -10.34 -14.26 21.85
N PRO A 124 -11.55 -14.85 21.79
CA PRO A 124 -12.44 -14.86 22.95
C PRO A 124 -11.74 -15.59 24.10
N ARG A 125 -11.65 -14.93 25.26
CA ARG A 125 -11.25 -15.60 26.50
C ARG A 125 -12.29 -16.70 26.77
N GLN A 126 -11.88 -17.96 26.58
CA GLN A 126 -12.63 -19.12 27.06
C GLN A 126 -12.54 -19.18 28.58
#